data_AF-A0A452ZAU1-F1
#
_entry.id   AF-A0A452ZAU1-F1
#
_cell.length_a   1.000
_cell.length_b   1.000
_cell.length_c   1.000
_cell.angle_alpha   90.00
_cell.angle_beta   90.00
_cell.angle_gamma   90.00
#
_symmetry.space_group_name_H-M   'P 1'
#
loop_
_entity.id
_entity.type
_entity.pdbx_description
1 polymer ?
#
loop_
_entity_poly.entity_id
_entity_poly.type
_entity_poly.pdbx_seq_one_letter_code
_entity_poly.pdbx_strand_id
1 'polypeptide(L)'
;FGLMAAVPRHLGPDRRVEQVEDATNAAAAEELGGDDEEILRFMDSADGYLLLMDSLSAALRQGWLDLASARHSMGASRVSSVLFDHKEQSAATRLQVDYSADLRPSESKPHFALSKWCLQEESNSSDVVSAQDSTKPKLRYRGSEATSDGSNESDATTAKSSTGVDICSQVQTARSKALSMFGALVSPKLRTTQVSFESALEQIVELANSRSTMLSSFSQINAR
;
A
#
# COMPACT_ATOMS: atom_id res chain seq x y z
N PHE A 1 -103.92 13.94 37.83
CA PHE A 1 -103.09 12.95 38.55
C PHE A 1 -103.10 11.65 37.74
N GLY A 2 -102.04 11.11 37.17
CA GLY A 2 -100.66 11.51 36.88
C GLY A 2 -100.22 10.57 35.74
N LEU A 3 -99.61 11.11 34.69
CA LEU A 3 -99.41 10.44 33.40
C LEU A 3 -98.16 9.53 33.44
N MET A 4 -98.27 8.36 32.80
CA MET A 4 -97.19 7.42 32.51
C MET A 4 -96.07 8.03 31.65
N ALA A 5 -94.83 7.60 31.90
CA ALA A 5 -93.83 7.41 30.85
C ALA A 5 -92.75 6.43 31.31
N ALA A 6 -92.66 5.29 30.63
CA ALA A 6 -91.50 4.42 30.60
C ALA A 6 -91.03 4.35 29.15
N VAL A 7 -89.71 4.43 28.90
CA VAL A 7 -88.95 3.87 27.76
C VAL A 7 -87.44 4.22 27.92
N PRO A 8 -86.49 3.38 27.42
CA PRO A 8 -85.14 3.15 27.98
C PRO A 8 -84.00 3.56 27.03
N ARG A 9 -82.73 3.67 27.48
CA ARG A 9 -81.45 3.66 26.70
C ARG A 9 -80.25 3.58 27.66
N HIS A 10 -79.05 3.07 27.35
CA HIS A 10 -78.47 2.18 26.34
C HIS A 10 -77.00 1.94 26.78
N LEU A 11 -76.36 0.90 26.25
CA LEU A 11 -74.96 0.52 26.50
C LEU A 11 -73.97 1.66 26.24
N GLY A 12 -72.94 1.79 27.09
CA GLY A 12 -71.69 2.50 26.74
C GLY A 12 -70.68 1.52 26.13
N PRO A 13 -69.94 1.89 25.06
CA PRO A 13 -68.87 1.07 24.54
C PRO A 13 -67.54 1.35 25.23
N ASP A 14 -66.81 0.27 25.46
CA ASP A 14 -65.37 0.18 25.66
C ASP A 14 -64.64 0.73 24.41
N ARG A 15 -63.54 1.49 24.60
CA ARG A 15 -62.41 1.54 23.63
C ARG A 15 -61.21 2.30 24.18
N ARG A 16 -60.35 1.50 24.81
CA ARG A 16 -58.89 1.59 24.82
C ARG A 16 -58.36 1.61 23.37
N VAL A 17 -57.89 2.76 22.86
CA VAL A 17 -57.04 2.86 21.67
C VAL A 17 -56.27 4.17 21.71
N GLU A 18 -55.08 4.12 22.31
CA GLU A 18 -53.98 5.07 22.08
C GLU A 18 -52.71 4.36 22.56
N GLN A 19 -52.20 3.42 21.76
CA GLN A 19 -50.88 2.82 21.98
C GLN A 19 -50.35 1.97 20.81
N VAL A 20 -50.96 2.01 19.62
CA VAL A 20 -50.52 1.16 18.48
C VAL A 20 -49.72 1.93 17.42
N GLU A 21 -49.73 3.26 17.44
CA GLU A 21 -49.09 4.06 16.36
C GLU A 21 -47.58 4.31 16.56
N ASP A 22 -47.05 4.08 17.76
CA ASP A 22 -45.65 4.41 18.08
C ASP A 22 -44.66 3.27 17.70
N ALA A 23 -45.14 2.03 17.66
CA ALA A 23 -44.32 0.87 17.29
C ALA A 23 -44.12 0.74 15.77
N THR A 24 -45.03 1.28 14.96
CA THR A 24 -44.95 1.23 13.49
C THR A 24 -43.99 2.27 12.91
N ASN A 25 -43.81 3.41 13.57
CA ASN A 25 -42.89 4.46 13.11
C ASN A 25 -41.42 4.14 13.42
N ALA A 26 -41.13 3.41 14.51
CA ALA A 26 -39.77 2.98 14.83
C ALA A 26 -39.21 1.95 13.84
N ALA A 27 -40.06 1.04 13.34
CA ALA A 27 -39.65 0.04 12.35
C ALA A 27 -39.46 0.65 10.94
N ALA A 28 -40.25 1.68 10.58
CA ALA A 28 -40.09 2.39 9.31
C ALA A 28 -38.89 3.35 9.28
N ALA A 29 -38.46 3.86 10.44
CA ALA A 29 -37.27 4.72 10.55
C ALA A 29 -35.95 3.93 10.40
N GLU A 30 -35.91 2.68 10.87
CA GLU A 30 -34.74 1.79 10.74
C GLU A 30 -34.48 1.34 9.28
N GLU A 31 -35.53 1.21 8.46
CA GLU A 31 -35.40 0.81 7.06
C GLU A 31 -34.90 1.95 6.15
N LEU A 32 -35.20 3.22 6.50
CA LEU A 32 -34.73 4.41 5.80
C LEU A 32 -33.29 4.81 6.16
N GLY A 33 -32.86 4.60 7.41
CA GLY A 33 -31.51 4.95 7.86
C GLY A 33 -30.40 4.05 7.30
N GLY A 34 -30.72 2.80 6.96
CA GLY A 34 -29.75 1.84 6.41
C GLY A 34 -29.33 2.12 4.96
N ASP A 35 -30.19 2.78 4.18
CA ASP A 35 -29.91 3.16 2.78
C ASP A 35 -28.96 4.36 2.71
N ASP A 36 -29.25 5.40 3.49
CA ASP A 36 -28.43 6.61 3.55
C ASP A 36 -26.98 6.30 3.99
N GLU A 37 -26.79 5.44 4.99
CA GLU A 37 -25.45 5.03 5.46
C GLU A 37 -24.66 4.27 4.37
N GLU A 38 -25.34 3.45 3.58
CA GLU A 38 -24.71 2.70 2.50
C GLU A 38 -24.34 3.58 1.31
N ILE A 39 -25.20 4.54 0.98
CA ILE A 39 -24.94 5.59 0.00
C ILE A 39 -23.74 6.44 0.43
N LEU A 40 -23.69 6.86 1.70
CA LEU A 40 -22.57 7.63 2.26
C LEU A 40 -21.26 6.83 2.18
N ARG A 41 -21.26 5.55 2.59
CA ARG A 41 -20.08 4.67 2.45
C ARG A 41 -19.61 4.56 1.00
N PHE A 42 -20.53 4.45 0.04
CA PHE A 42 -20.16 4.43 -1.38
C PHE A 42 -19.54 5.77 -1.80
N MET A 43 -20.15 6.90 -1.45
CA MET A 43 -19.63 8.22 -1.78
C MET A 43 -18.23 8.46 -1.21
N ASP A 44 -18.00 8.09 0.06
CA ASP A 44 -16.69 8.18 0.70
C ASP A 44 -15.65 7.29 0.01
N SER A 45 -16.03 6.06 -0.37
CA SER A 45 -15.13 5.16 -1.11
C SER A 45 -14.80 5.69 -2.52
N ALA A 46 -15.74 6.37 -3.17
CA ALA A 46 -15.55 6.97 -4.47
C ALA A 46 -14.63 8.19 -4.38
N ASP A 47 -14.84 9.07 -3.40
CA ASP A 47 -13.97 10.22 -3.15
C ASP A 47 -12.53 9.77 -2.83
N GLY A 48 -12.37 8.81 -1.92
CA GLY A 48 -11.06 8.25 -1.57
C GLY A 48 -10.32 7.66 -2.78
N TYR A 49 -11.03 6.96 -3.68
CA TYR A 49 -10.45 6.48 -4.94
C TYR A 49 -10.01 7.61 -5.87
N LEU A 50 -10.81 8.67 -6.00
CA LEU A 50 -10.49 9.81 -6.87
C LEU A 50 -9.28 10.59 -6.35
N LEU A 51 -9.20 10.81 -5.02
CA LEU A 51 -8.03 11.41 -4.39
C LEU A 51 -6.77 10.59 -4.62
N LEU A 52 -6.87 9.26 -4.53
CA LEU A 52 -5.75 8.37 -4.78
C LEU A 52 -5.34 8.35 -6.27
N MET A 53 -6.30 8.42 -7.20
CA MET A 53 -6.03 8.60 -8.64
C MET A 53 -5.25 9.88 -8.93
N ASP A 54 -5.62 11.00 -8.29
CA ASP A 54 -4.93 12.27 -8.50
C ASP A 54 -3.51 12.23 -7.91
N SER A 55 -3.37 11.69 -6.70
CA SER A 55 -2.09 11.47 -6.03
C SER A 55 -1.14 10.58 -6.87
N LEU A 56 -1.66 9.47 -7.39
CA LEU A 56 -0.92 8.59 -8.31
C LEU A 56 -0.50 9.34 -9.58
N SER A 57 -1.40 10.12 -10.16
CA SER A 57 -1.12 10.90 -11.36
C SER A 57 -0.02 11.95 -11.10
N ALA A 58 -0.03 12.61 -9.94
CA ALA A 58 1.01 13.54 -9.53
C ALA A 58 2.36 12.83 -9.33
N ALA A 59 2.38 11.69 -8.64
CA ALA A 59 3.59 10.88 -8.42
C ALA A 59 4.21 10.40 -9.73
N LEU A 60 3.39 9.92 -10.69
CA LEU A 60 3.85 9.51 -12.00
C LEU A 60 4.43 10.68 -12.80
N ARG A 61 3.75 11.83 -12.85
CA ARG A 61 4.26 13.03 -13.54
C ARG A 61 5.62 13.47 -12.97
N GLN A 62 5.74 13.46 -11.64
CA GLN A 62 7.00 13.78 -10.98
C GLN A 62 8.10 12.77 -11.32
N GLY A 63 7.81 11.47 -11.27
CA GLY A 63 8.75 10.41 -11.63
C GLY A 63 9.24 10.51 -13.07
N TRP A 64 8.34 10.76 -14.03
CA TRP A 64 8.71 10.95 -15.44
C TRP A 64 9.54 12.22 -15.66
N LEU A 65 9.23 13.32 -14.96
CA LEU A 65 10.00 14.56 -15.04
C LEU A 65 11.43 14.37 -14.49
N ASP A 66 11.56 13.68 -13.36
CA ASP A 66 12.86 13.37 -12.77
C ASP A 66 13.66 12.41 -13.67
N LEU A 67 12.99 11.44 -14.32
CA LEU A 67 13.64 10.54 -15.28
C LEU A 67 14.17 11.31 -16.49
N ALA A 68 13.38 12.23 -17.04
CA ALA A 68 13.80 13.08 -18.15
C ALA A 68 14.99 13.95 -17.76
N SER A 69 14.96 14.54 -16.55
CA SER A 69 16.06 15.33 -16.00
C SER A 69 17.33 14.49 -15.80
N ALA A 70 17.19 13.25 -15.31
CA ALA A 70 18.28 12.30 -15.19
C ALA A 70 18.90 11.97 -16.55
N ARG A 71 18.07 11.67 -17.55
CA ARG A 71 18.52 11.38 -18.92
C ARG A 71 19.22 12.58 -19.57
N HIS A 72 18.74 13.80 -19.34
CA HIS A 72 19.40 15.01 -19.83
C HIS A 72 20.79 15.19 -19.21
N SER A 73 20.91 15.05 -17.89
CA SER A 73 22.17 15.26 -17.18
C SER A 73 23.20 14.13 -17.38
N MET A 74 22.75 12.88 -17.49
CA MET A 74 23.63 11.71 -17.66
C MET A 74 23.94 11.40 -19.12
N GLY A 75 23.15 11.93 -20.05
CA GLY A 75 23.23 11.64 -21.49
C GLY A 75 22.26 10.53 -21.92
N ALA A 76 21.71 10.71 -23.12
CA ALA A 76 20.69 9.84 -23.71
C ALA A 76 21.14 8.38 -23.94
N SER A 77 22.45 8.13 -24.07
CA SER A 77 22.99 6.77 -24.18
C SER A 77 23.00 6.02 -22.85
N ARG A 78 23.17 6.74 -21.74
CA ARG A 78 23.28 6.14 -20.40
C ARG A 78 21.94 5.77 -19.80
N VAL A 79 20.89 6.54 -20.03
CA VAL A 79 19.54 6.22 -19.52
C VAL A 79 18.68 5.88 -20.71
N SER A 80 18.83 4.67 -21.24
CA SER A 80 18.22 4.23 -22.50
C SER A 80 17.59 2.84 -22.37
N SER A 81 16.51 2.59 -23.11
CA SER A 81 15.86 1.28 -23.15
C SER A 81 16.76 0.18 -23.73
N VAL A 82 17.75 0.54 -24.54
CA VAL A 82 18.72 -0.39 -25.15
C VAL A 82 19.61 -1.07 -24.08
N LEU A 83 19.71 -0.50 -22.88
CA LEU A 83 20.45 -1.11 -21.76
C LEU A 83 19.66 -2.17 -21.01
N PHE A 84 18.36 -2.31 -21.30
CA PHE A 84 17.54 -3.33 -20.66
C PHE A 84 17.84 -4.69 -21.30
N ASP A 85 18.31 -5.63 -20.49
CA ASP A 85 18.47 -7.02 -20.92
C ASP A 85 17.07 -7.61 -21.14
N HIS A 86 16.84 -8.22 -22.30
CA HIS A 86 15.59 -8.89 -22.64
C HIS A 86 15.50 -10.33 -22.12
N LYS A 87 16.52 -10.77 -21.38
CA LYS A 87 16.46 -12.05 -20.67
C LYS A 87 15.42 -12.02 -19.56
N GLU A 88 14.88 -13.20 -19.26
CA GLU A 88 14.03 -13.39 -18.10
C GLU A 88 14.82 -13.05 -16.82
N GLN A 89 14.24 -12.17 -16.01
CA GLN A 89 14.79 -11.76 -14.73
C GLN A 89 13.71 -11.88 -13.67
N SER A 90 14.08 -12.36 -12.49
CA SER A 90 13.17 -12.37 -11.35
C SER A 90 12.78 -10.94 -10.98
N ALA A 91 11.48 -10.67 -10.90
CA ALA A 91 10.98 -9.34 -10.54
C ALA A 91 11.35 -9.00 -9.10
N ALA A 92 12.01 -7.86 -8.92
CA ALA A 92 12.37 -7.33 -7.61
C ALA A 92 11.15 -6.96 -6.76
N THR A 93 9.98 -6.75 -7.35
CA THR A 93 8.73 -6.47 -6.63
C THR A 93 7.65 -7.36 -7.22
N ARG A 94 6.88 -8.03 -6.38
CA ARG A 94 5.83 -8.98 -6.78
C ARG A 94 4.49 -8.59 -6.17
N LEU A 95 3.42 -8.84 -6.91
CA LEU A 95 2.04 -8.65 -6.46
C LEU A 95 1.53 -9.97 -5.88
N GLN A 96 1.08 -9.94 -4.65
CA GLN A 96 0.34 -11.03 -4.02
C GLN A 96 -1.15 -10.71 -4.05
N VAL A 97 -1.96 -11.73 -4.31
CA VAL A 97 -3.42 -11.63 -4.32
C VAL A 97 -3.95 -12.59 -3.27
N ASP A 98 -4.56 -12.03 -2.23
CA ASP A 98 -5.21 -12.79 -1.18
C ASP A 98 -6.71 -12.82 -1.45
N TYR A 99 -7.24 -14.03 -1.56
CA TYR A 99 -8.68 -14.27 -1.61
C TYR A 99 -9.13 -14.61 -0.20
N SER A 100 -10.03 -13.81 0.37
CA SER A 100 -10.63 -14.10 1.68
C SER A 100 -11.31 -15.47 1.65
N ALA A 101 -10.79 -16.42 2.43
CA ALA A 101 -11.17 -17.84 2.40
C ALA A 101 -12.62 -18.13 2.85
N ASP A 102 -13.29 -17.16 3.46
CA ASP A 102 -14.60 -17.34 4.09
C ASP A 102 -15.79 -16.96 3.19
N LEU A 103 -15.55 -16.53 1.94
CA LEU A 103 -16.61 -16.09 1.02
C LEU A 103 -16.65 -16.98 -0.23
N ARG A 104 -17.87 -17.21 -0.76
CA ARG A 104 -18.06 -17.89 -2.05
C ARG A 104 -17.25 -17.16 -3.14
N PRO A 105 -16.75 -17.85 -4.18
CA PRO A 105 -15.98 -17.21 -5.27
C PRO A 105 -16.69 -16.05 -5.98
N SER A 106 -18.02 -15.97 -5.86
CA SER A 106 -18.86 -14.88 -6.39
C SER A 106 -18.88 -13.63 -5.49
N GLU A 107 -18.42 -13.73 -4.25
CA GLU A 107 -18.43 -12.66 -3.22
C GLU A 107 -17.02 -12.34 -2.68
N SER A 108 -16.01 -13.14 -3.01
CA SER A 108 -14.65 -12.93 -2.52
C SER A 108 -14.05 -11.66 -3.11
N LYS A 109 -13.79 -10.68 -2.24
CA LYS A 109 -13.12 -9.43 -2.59
C LYS A 109 -11.61 -9.68 -2.66
N PRO A 110 -10.96 -9.59 -3.84
CA PRO A 110 -9.53 -9.80 -3.92
C PRO A 110 -8.80 -8.67 -3.19
N HIS A 111 -7.89 -9.02 -2.29
CA HIS A 111 -6.99 -8.08 -1.65
C HIS A 111 -5.60 -8.17 -2.30
N PHE A 112 -5.07 -7.03 -2.71
CA PHE A 112 -3.77 -6.93 -3.36
C PHE A 112 -2.74 -6.45 -2.35
N ALA A 113 -1.62 -7.17 -2.25
CA ALA A 113 -0.48 -6.79 -1.42
C ALA A 113 0.80 -6.76 -2.25
N LEU A 114 1.65 -5.76 -1.99
CA LEU A 114 2.93 -5.62 -2.68
C LEU A 114 4.05 -6.23 -1.84
N SER A 115 4.74 -7.23 -2.37
CA SER A 115 5.95 -7.77 -1.75
C SER A 115 7.17 -7.16 -2.44
N LYS A 116 7.94 -6.37 -1.69
CA LYS A 116 9.11 -5.65 -2.19
C LYS A 116 10.38 -6.45 -1.90
N TRP A 117 11.27 -6.48 -2.88
CA TRP A 117 12.63 -7.01 -2.79
C TRP A 117 12.69 -8.44 -2.25
N CYS A 118 11.80 -9.31 -2.73
CA CYS A 118 11.81 -10.74 -2.40
C CYS A 118 13.15 -11.35 -2.84
N LEU A 119 14.09 -11.47 -1.90
CA LEU A 119 15.23 -12.35 -2.08
C LEU A 119 14.70 -13.77 -2.04
N GLN A 120 14.51 -14.35 -3.22
CA GLN A 120 14.71 -15.77 -3.37
C GLN A 120 16.21 -15.97 -3.23
N GLU A 121 16.66 -16.36 -2.03
CA GLU A 121 18.00 -16.90 -1.87
C GLU A 121 18.08 -18.15 -2.75
N GLU A 122 18.57 -17.98 -3.97
CA GLU A 122 19.11 -19.09 -4.71
C GLU A 122 20.38 -19.52 -3.97
N SER A 123 20.19 -20.38 -2.97
CA SER A 123 21.24 -21.17 -2.32
C SER A 123 21.84 -22.12 -3.35
N ASN A 124 22.56 -21.56 -4.32
CA ASN A 124 23.51 -22.30 -5.12
C ASN A 124 24.81 -22.34 -4.32
N SER A 125 24.84 -23.25 -3.33
CA SER A 125 26.08 -23.73 -2.73
C SER A 125 26.86 -24.49 -3.80
N SER A 126 27.57 -23.76 -4.66
CA SER A 126 28.75 -24.28 -5.33
C SER A 126 29.96 -23.60 -4.71
N ASP A 127 30.53 -24.31 -3.74
CA ASP A 127 31.89 -24.11 -3.25
C ASP A 127 32.84 -24.09 -4.46
N VAL A 128 33.31 -22.90 -4.84
CA VAL A 128 34.49 -22.75 -5.66
C VAL A 128 35.42 -21.77 -4.96
N VAL A 129 36.47 -22.36 -4.42
CA VAL A 129 37.58 -21.76 -3.70
C VAL A 129 38.03 -20.45 -4.35
N SER A 130 37.79 -19.33 -3.65
CA SER A 130 38.32 -18.02 -4.03
C SER A 130 39.80 -17.94 -3.65
N ALA A 131 40.69 -18.14 -4.62
CA ALA A 131 42.09 -17.78 -4.49
C ALA A 131 42.20 -16.25 -4.35
N GLN A 132 42.80 -15.80 -3.25
CA GLN A 132 43.09 -14.40 -3.01
C GLN A 132 44.18 -13.91 -3.95
N ASP A 133 43.92 -12.84 -4.70
CA ASP A 133 44.96 -11.85 -4.99
C ASP A 133 44.35 -10.44 -4.88
N SER A 134 44.54 -9.84 -3.71
CA SER A 134 44.16 -8.46 -3.43
C SER A 134 45.36 -7.55 -3.67
N THR A 135 45.73 -7.32 -4.93
CA THR A 135 46.68 -6.25 -5.27
C THR A 135 45.97 -4.90 -5.21
N LYS A 136 45.97 -4.30 -4.01
CA LYS A 136 45.50 -2.92 -3.77
C LYS A 136 46.41 -1.93 -4.51
N PRO A 137 45.90 -1.03 -5.37
CA PRO A 137 46.70 0.10 -5.85
C PRO A 137 46.86 1.13 -4.72
N LYS A 138 48.09 1.21 -4.18
CA LYS A 138 48.48 2.17 -3.14
C LYS A 138 48.64 3.58 -3.75
N LEU A 139 47.69 4.47 -3.45
CA LEU A 139 47.82 5.90 -3.68
C LEU A 139 49.01 6.43 -2.86
N ARG A 140 50.00 7.04 -3.51
CA ARG A 140 51.17 7.64 -2.84
C ARG A 140 50.75 8.97 -2.21
N TYR A 141 50.51 8.95 -0.90
CA TYR A 141 50.45 10.16 -0.08
C TYR A 141 51.89 10.55 0.32
N ARG A 142 52.28 11.80 0.05
CA ARG A 142 53.57 12.40 0.44
C ARG A 142 53.34 13.20 1.72
N GLY A 143 53.88 12.74 2.86
CA GLY A 143 53.85 13.52 4.10
C GLY A 143 54.32 12.73 5.34
N SER A 144 55.55 13.06 5.77
CA SER A 144 56.29 12.92 7.03
C SER A 144 55.91 12.00 8.20
N GLU A 145 57.01 11.59 8.86
CA GLU A 145 57.26 10.71 10.01
C GLU A 145 56.63 11.14 11.35
N ALA A 146 56.27 10.15 12.21
CA ALA A 146 56.75 9.98 13.60
C ALA A 146 55.82 9.08 14.47
N THR A 147 56.39 7.92 14.86
CA THR A 147 56.39 7.23 16.18
C THR A 147 55.18 7.10 17.13
N SER A 148 55.12 5.88 17.72
CA SER A 148 54.68 5.47 19.07
C SER A 148 53.16 5.33 19.32
N ASP A 149 52.63 4.11 19.42
CA ASP A 149 52.53 3.22 20.60
C ASP A 149 51.57 3.74 21.68
N GLY A 150 50.49 2.99 21.91
CA GLY A 150 49.38 3.39 22.77
C GLY A 150 48.30 2.30 22.83
N SER A 151 48.15 1.73 24.02
CA SER A 151 47.42 0.54 24.40
C SER A 151 45.90 0.72 24.57
N ASN A 152 45.18 -0.41 24.54
CA ASN A 152 44.17 -0.87 25.51
C ASN A 152 42.88 -1.46 24.92
N GLU A 153 42.57 -2.60 25.52
CA GLU A 153 41.35 -3.40 25.49
C GLU A 153 40.16 -2.64 26.10
N SER A 154 38.94 -2.91 25.62
CA SER A 154 37.82 -3.41 26.45
C SER A 154 36.48 -3.35 25.68
N ASP A 155 35.94 -4.53 25.43
CA ASP A 155 34.56 -4.98 25.67
C ASP A 155 33.42 -3.96 25.80
N ALA A 156 32.34 -4.15 25.01
CA ALA A 156 30.97 -3.93 25.44
C ALA A 156 29.99 -4.50 24.41
N THR A 157 29.48 -5.69 24.73
CA THR A 157 28.22 -6.21 24.22
C THR A 157 27.09 -5.17 24.30
N THR A 158 26.41 -4.90 23.19
CA THR A 158 25.04 -4.37 23.21
C THR A 158 24.24 -5.09 22.13
N ALA A 159 23.77 -6.27 22.50
CA ALA A 159 22.68 -6.94 21.80
C ALA A 159 21.38 -6.18 22.08
N LYS A 160 20.91 -5.38 21.11
CA LYS A 160 19.53 -4.86 21.10
C LYS A 160 19.00 -4.78 19.66
N SER A 161 18.13 -5.73 19.33
CA SER A 161 17.09 -5.70 18.28
C SER A 161 17.56 -5.47 16.83
N SER A 162 17.99 -6.54 16.15
CA SER A 162 18.54 -6.49 14.78
C SER A 162 17.52 -6.69 13.64
N THR A 163 16.25 -6.99 13.90
CA THR A 163 15.34 -7.39 12.80
C THR A 163 14.91 -6.21 11.90
N GLY A 164 14.88 -4.98 12.42
CA GLY A 164 14.45 -3.80 11.64
C GLY A 164 15.56 -3.10 10.85
N VAL A 165 16.82 -3.20 11.31
CA VAL A 165 17.96 -2.53 10.69
C VAL A 165 18.43 -3.26 9.43
N ASP A 166 18.23 -4.58 9.37
CA ASP A 166 18.71 -5.43 8.27
C ASP A 166 17.84 -5.33 7.00
N ILE A 167 16.52 -5.13 7.14
CA ILE A 167 15.62 -5.02 5.97
C ILE A 167 15.84 -3.69 5.25
N CYS A 168 16.00 -2.58 5.99
CA CYS A 168 16.22 -1.27 5.39
C CYS A 168 17.58 -1.20 4.66
N SER A 169 18.63 -1.77 5.25
CA SER A 169 19.97 -1.83 4.62
C SER A 169 19.95 -2.68 3.35
N GLN A 170 19.22 -3.80 3.37
CA GLN A 170 19.05 -4.70 2.23
C GLN A 170 18.30 -4.04 1.07
N VAL A 171 17.19 -3.34 1.35
CA VAL A 171 16.43 -2.59 0.34
C VAL A 171 17.31 -1.51 -0.31
N GLN A 172 18.08 -0.76 0.47
CA GLN A 172 18.99 0.26 -0.09
C GLN A 172 20.11 -0.37 -0.93
N THR A 173 20.60 -1.53 -0.54
CA THR A 173 21.61 -2.28 -1.31
C THR A 173 21.03 -2.75 -2.64
N ALA A 174 19.82 -3.31 -2.64
CA ALA A 174 19.13 -3.75 -3.86
C ALA A 174 18.81 -2.58 -4.79
N ARG A 175 18.36 -1.44 -4.25
CA ARG A 175 18.16 -0.19 -5.00
C ARG A 175 19.45 0.27 -5.68
N SER A 176 20.54 0.31 -4.92
CA SER A 176 21.86 0.71 -5.42
C SER A 176 22.37 -0.26 -6.50
N LYS A 177 22.15 -1.57 -6.32
CA LYS A 177 22.48 -2.60 -7.32
C LYS A 177 21.70 -2.40 -8.62
N ALA A 178 20.39 -2.15 -8.55
CA ALA A 178 19.58 -1.87 -9.73
C ALA A 178 20.06 -0.62 -10.48
N LEU A 179 20.45 0.44 -9.76
CA LEU A 179 20.96 1.67 -10.38
C LEU A 179 22.37 1.54 -10.96
N SER A 180 23.18 0.57 -10.48
CA SER A 180 24.56 0.38 -10.93
C SER A 180 24.68 0.08 -12.43
N MET A 181 23.61 -0.43 -13.07
CA MET A 181 23.54 -0.65 -14.52
C MET A 181 23.73 0.64 -15.34
N PHE A 182 23.48 1.81 -14.73
CA PHE A 182 23.65 3.12 -15.35
C PHE A 182 25.06 3.72 -15.14
N GLY A 183 25.96 2.96 -14.50
CA GLY A 183 27.36 3.31 -14.22
C GLY A 183 27.61 3.78 -12.78
N ALA A 184 28.87 4.08 -12.46
CA ALA A 184 29.30 4.43 -11.10
C ALA A 184 28.78 5.80 -10.60
N LEU A 185 28.44 6.72 -11.51
CA LEU A 185 27.95 8.06 -11.19
C LEU A 185 26.48 8.19 -11.57
N VAL A 186 25.61 7.73 -10.66
CA VAL A 186 24.16 7.84 -10.82
C VAL A 186 23.68 9.22 -10.37
N SER A 187 22.95 9.94 -11.22
CA SER A 187 22.44 11.27 -10.86
C SER A 187 21.45 11.20 -9.68
N PRO A 188 21.40 12.24 -8.83
CA PRO A 188 20.36 12.33 -7.79
C PRO A 188 18.95 12.20 -8.36
N LYS A 189 18.69 12.75 -9.56
CA LYS A 189 17.40 12.67 -10.25
C LYS A 189 17.00 11.24 -10.61
N LEU A 190 17.96 10.39 -11.01
CA LEU A 190 17.65 8.98 -11.29
C LEU A 190 17.32 8.20 -10.01
N ARG A 191 17.97 8.53 -8.89
CA ARG A 191 17.61 7.98 -7.58
C ARG A 191 16.21 8.40 -7.14
N THR A 192 15.87 9.68 -7.28
CA THR A 192 14.52 10.17 -7.00
C THR A 192 13.49 9.50 -7.89
N THR A 193 13.79 9.32 -9.19
CA THR A 193 12.93 8.61 -10.14
C THR A 193 12.60 7.20 -9.66
N GLN A 194 13.61 6.43 -9.22
CA GLN A 194 13.40 5.09 -8.69
C GLN A 194 12.42 5.10 -7.51
N VAL A 195 12.63 6.00 -6.54
CA VAL A 195 11.76 6.15 -5.37
C VAL A 195 10.33 6.56 -5.77
N SER A 196 10.19 7.49 -6.72
CA SER A 196 8.87 7.92 -7.21
C SER A 196 8.10 6.77 -7.85
N PHE A 197 8.74 5.95 -8.69
CA PHE A 197 8.06 4.79 -9.28
C PHE A 197 7.78 3.68 -8.27
N GLU A 198 8.65 3.47 -7.28
CA GLU A 198 8.37 2.53 -6.19
C GLU A 198 7.16 2.94 -5.35
N SER A 199 7.01 4.24 -5.08
CA SER A 199 5.84 4.78 -4.38
C SER A 199 4.58 4.73 -5.26
N ALA A 200 4.71 5.00 -6.56
CA ALA A 200 3.60 4.85 -7.50
C ALA A 200 3.08 3.41 -7.56
N LEU A 201 3.96 2.40 -7.44
CA LEU A 201 3.54 1.00 -7.35
C LEU A 201 2.72 0.71 -6.08
N GLU A 202 3.10 1.27 -4.94
CA GLU A 202 2.30 1.18 -3.70
C GLU A 202 0.92 1.80 -3.90
N GLN A 203 0.87 3.00 -4.48
CA GLN A 203 -0.37 3.71 -4.76
C GLN A 203 -1.25 2.96 -5.76
N ILE A 204 -0.68 2.30 -6.77
CA ILE A 204 -1.44 1.47 -7.72
C ILE A 204 -2.11 0.28 -7.00
N VAL A 205 -1.40 -0.35 -6.06
CA VAL A 205 -1.97 -1.47 -5.28
C VAL A 205 -3.08 -0.97 -4.36
N GLU A 206 -2.85 0.13 -3.66
CA GLU A 206 -3.87 0.77 -2.83
C GLU A 206 -5.10 1.19 -3.67
N LEU A 207 -4.87 1.67 -4.88
CA LEU A 207 -5.91 2.07 -5.82
C LEU A 207 -6.73 0.88 -6.31
N ALA A 208 -6.08 -0.26 -6.58
CA ALA A 208 -6.76 -1.50 -6.93
C ALA A 208 -7.66 -1.99 -5.78
N ASN A 209 -7.16 -1.94 -4.54
CA ASN A 209 -7.92 -2.28 -3.33
C ASN A 209 -9.09 -1.30 -3.09
N SER A 210 -8.85 0.00 -3.25
CA SER A 210 -9.87 1.04 -3.14
C SER A 210 -10.97 0.86 -4.19
N ARG A 211 -10.60 0.59 -5.45
CA ARG A 211 -11.55 0.27 -6.52
C ARG A 211 -12.39 -0.96 -6.19
N SER A 212 -11.78 -2.01 -5.65
CA SER A 212 -12.50 -3.21 -5.22
C SER A 212 -13.53 -2.88 -4.12
N THR A 213 -13.17 -1.99 -3.19
CA THR A 213 -14.09 -1.49 -2.15
C THR A 213 -15.26 -0.73 -2.73
N MET A 214 -14.98 0.24 -3.60
CA MET A 214 -16.00 1.07 -4.23
C MET A 214 -17.00 0.25 -5.05
N LEU A 215 -16.50 -0.69 -5.85
CA LEU A 215 -17.36 -1.57 -6.64
C LEU A 215 -18.22 -2.47 -5.74
N SER A 216 -17.66 -2.96 -4.62
CA SER A 216 -18.41 -3.76 -3.66
C SER A 216 -19.53 -2.95 -3.00
N SER A 217 -19.28 -1.73 -2.53
CA SER A 217 -20.34 -0.86 -1.99
C SER A 217 -21.39 -0.50 -3.04
N PHE A 218 -20.97 -0.25 -4.28
CA PHE A 218 -21.92 0.01 -5.38
C PHE A 218 -22.81 -1.20 -5.68
N SER A 219 -22.25 -2.41 -5.65
CA SER A 219 -23.03 -3.63 -5.85
C SER A 219 -24.02 -3.88 -4.71
N GLN A 220 -23.69 -3.54 -3.46
CA GLN A 220 -24.62 -3.67 -2.33
C GLN A 220 -25.85 -2.76 -2.52
N ILE A 221 -25.63 -1.52 -2.98
CA ILE A 221 -26.72 -0.56 -3.26
C ILE A 221 -27.63 -1.08 -4.39
N ASN A 222 -27.06 -1.64 -5.46
CA ASN A 222 -27.83 -2.10 -6.63
C ASN A 222 -28.44 -3.51 -6.49
N ALA A 223 -28.05 -4.28 -5.47
CA ALA A 223 -28.56 -5.64 -5.26
C ALA A 223 -29.88 -5.68 -4.47
N ARG A 224 -30.35 -4.52 -4.02
CA ARG A 224 -31.65 -4.34 -3.36
C ARG A 224 -32.70 -3.84 -4.36
#